data_AF-A0AAE4NUM2-F1
#
_entry.id   AF-A0AAE4NUM2-F1
#
_cell.length_a   1.000
_cell.length_b   1.000
_cell.length_c   1.000
_cell.angle_alpha   90.00
_cell.angle_beta   90.00
_cell.angle_gamma   90.00
#
_symmetry.space_group_name_H-M   'P 1'
#
loop_
_entity.id
_entity.type
_entity.pdbx_description
1 polymer ?
#
loop_
_entity_poly.entity_id
_entity_poly.type
_entity_poly.pdbx_seq_one_letter_code
_entity_poly.pdbx_strand_id
1 'polypeptide(L)' 'MDGFDKYRPLLLFLTWFFLLSLFALVVLRGESGTVTFKAALTVFLLTLVGIVGTAIKVRRKIREEMAGLPNEEV' A
#
# COMPACT_ATOMS: atom_id res chain seq x y z
N MET A 1 -15.53 16.37 -6.86
CA MET A 1 -14.62 15.87 -5.80
C MET A 1 -13.66 14.92 -6.47
N ASP A 2 -12.40 15.34 -6.63
CA ASP A 2 -11.38 14.61 -7.36
C ASP A 2 -11.20 13.21 -6.79
N GLY A 3 -11.13 12.21 -7.68
CA GLY A 3 -11.01 10.80 -7.30
C GLY A 3 -9.84 10.54 -6.34
N PHE A 4 -8.80 11.38 -6.36
CA PHE A 4 -7.63 11.31 -5.50
C PHE A 4 -7.93 11.59 -4.01
N ASP A 5 -8.81 12.55 -3.70
CA ASP A 5 -9.16 12.88 -2.30
C ASP A 5 -9.89 11.72 -1.60
N LYS A 6 -10.59 10.89 -2.37
CA LYS A 6 -11.28 9.71 -1.86
C LYS A 6 -10.30 8.62 -1.39
N TYR A 7 -9.12 8.52 -2.00
CA TYR A 7 -8.10 7.52 -1.63
C TYR A 7 -7.10 8.05 -0.59
N ARG A 8 -7.07 9.37 -0.36
CA ARG A 8 -6.17 10.02 0.60
C ARG A 8 -6.21 9.43 2.02
N PRO A 9 -7.38 9.20 2.67
CA PRO A 9 -7.42 8.58 3.99
C PRO A 9 -6.98 7.11 3.97
N LEU A 10 -7.29 6.37 2.90
CA LEU A 10 -6.86 4.98 2.72
C LEU A 10 -5.33 4.88 2.57
N LEU A 11 -4.74 5.77 1.78
CA LEU A 11 -3.29 5.88 1.59
C LEU A 11 -2.61 6.22 2.92
N LEU A 12 -3.11 7.23 3.64
CA LEU A 12 -2.60 7.56 4.97
C LEU A 12 -2.67 6.37 5.91
N PHE A 13 -3.81 5.66 5.96
CA PHE A 13 -3.95 4.47 6.77
C PHE A 13 -2.92 3.38 6.40
N LEU A 14 -2.77 3.07 5.11
CA LEU A 14 -1.79 2.09 4.62
C LEU A 14 -0.35 2.49 4.96
N THR A 15 0.00 3.76 4.80
CA THR A 15 1.34 4.28 5.13
C THR A 15 1.60 4.19 6.63
N TRP A 16 0.65 4.63 7.47
CA TRP A 16 0.77 4.52 8.92
C TRP A 16 0.85 3.08 9.39
N PHE A 17 0.00 2.20 8.84
CA PHE A 17 0.00 0.78 9.16
C PHE A 17 1.33 0.11 8.78
N PHE A 18 1.88 0.47 7.62
CA PHE A 18 3.20 0.01 7.20
C PHE A 18 4.31 0.44 8.17
N LEU A 19 4.34 1.71 8.57
CA LEU A 19 5.31 2.22 9.53
C LEU A 19 5.21 1.53 10.89
N LEU A 20 3.99 1.32 11.39
CA LEU A 20 3.75 0.61 12.65
C LEU A 20 4.18 -0.86 12.57
N SER A 21 3.91 -1.52 11.44
CA SER A 21 4.33 -2.90 11.20
C SER A 21 5.86 -3.02 11.10
N LEU A 22 6.52 -2.06 10.44
CA LEU A 22 7.97 -1.98 10.38
C LEU A 22 8.59 -1.72 11.76
N PHE A 23 7.98 -0.81 12.53
CA PHE A 23 8.41 -0.53 13.90
C PHE A 23 8.28 -1.76 14.80
N ALA A 24 7.17 -2.50 14.72
CA ALA A 24 6.98 -3.74 15.45
C ALA A 24 8.07 -4.79 15.10
N LEU A 25 8.42 -4.91 13.81
CA LEU A 25 9.52 -5.79 13.37
C LEU A 25 10.89 -5.35 13.92
N VAL A 26 11.16 -4.05 13.95
CA VAL A 26 12.42 -3.51 14.50
C VAL A 26 12.50 -3.76 16.01
N VAL A 27 11.41 -3.54 16.74
CA VAL A 27 11.35 -3.78 18.19
C VAL A 27 11.48 -5.27 18.50
N LEU A 28 10.82 -6.14 17.74
CA LEU A 28 10.85 -7.59 17.94
C LEU A 28 12.09 -8.26 17.33
N ARG A 29 13.03 -7.50 16.75
CA ARG A 29 14.23 -8.04 16.10
C ARG A 29 15.09 -8.90 17.05
N GLY A 30 15.14 -8.54 18.33
CA GLY A 30 15.87 -9.31 19.35
C GLY A 30 15.23 -10.66 19.69
N GLU A 31 13.96 -10.84 19.32
CA GLU A 31 13.13 -12.01 19.63
C GLU A 31 12.74 -12.77 18.34
N SER A 32 13.63 -12.81 17.35
CA SER A 32 13.36 -13.34 16.01
C SER A 32 12.92 -14.81 15.97
N GLY A 33 13.12 -15.57 17.05
CA GLY A 33 12.66 -16.96 17.20
C GLY A 33 11.23 -17.11 17.70
N THR A 34 10.58 -16.03 18.15
CA THR A 34 9.25 -16.09 18.78
C THR A 34 8.11 -16.10 17.77
N VAL A 35 6.96 -16.65 18.20
CA VAL A 35 5.72 -16.63 17.41
C VAL A 35 5.28 -15.19 17.11
N THR A 36 5.53 -14.26 18.05
CA THR A 36 5.23 -12.83 17.92
C THR A 36 5.97 -12.19 16.76
N PHE A 37 7.27 -12.48 16.60
CA PHE A 37 8.05 -12.01 15.47
C PHE A 37 7.53 -12.56 14.13
N LYS A 38 7.21 -13.87 14.07
CA LYS A 38 6.63 -14.48 12.87
C LYS A 38 5.27 -13.87 12.49
N ALA A 39 4.43 -13.57 13.48
CA ALA A 39 3.16 -12.89 13.27
C ALA A 39 3.36 -11.46 12.74
N ALA A 40 4.26 -10.68 13.35
CA ALA A 40 4.60 -9.34 12.89
C ALA A 40 5.15 -9.34 11.45
N LEU A 41 6.02 -10.30 11.12
CA LEU A 41 6.54 -10.49 9.77
C LEU A 41 5.44 -10.85 8.76
N THR A 42 4.52 -11.73 9.14
CA THR A 42 3.39 -12.14 8.27
C THR A 42 2.46 -10.95 8.00
N VAL A 43 2.12 -10.17 9.02
CA VAL A 43 1.29 -8.96 8.88
C VAL A 43 2.00 -7.92 8.00
N PHE A 44 3.31 -7.76 8.17
CA PHE A 44 4.11 -6.88 7.31
C PHE A 44 4.04 -7.29 5.84
N LEU A 45 4.26 -8.57 5.54
CA LEU A 45 4.18 -9.08 4.17
C LEU A 45 2.80 -8.92 3.55
N LEU A 46 1.73 -9.21 4.30
CA LEU A 46 0.35 -9.01 3.84
C LEU A 46 0.07 -7.53 3.53
N THR A 47 0.57 -6.62 4.36
CA THR A 47 0.46 -5.18 4.13
C THR A 47 1.15 -4.78 2.82
N LEU A 48 2.34 -5.31 2.58
CA LEU A 48 3.14 -5.03 1.40
C LEU A 48 2.43 -5.49 0.13
N VAL A 49 1.84 -6.69 0.15
CA VAL A 49 0.99 -7.20 -0.93
C VAL A 49 -0.22 -6.30 -1.16
N GLY A 50 -0.89 -5.83 -0.11
CA GLY A 50 -2.02 -4.92 -0.20
C GLY A 50 -1.67 -3.57 -0.84
N ILE A 51 -0.52 -2.99 -0.45
CA ILE A 51 0.00 -1.74 -1.04
C ILE A 51 0.31 -1.93 -2.53
N VAL A 52 1.04 -2.99 -2.88
CA VAL A 52 1.39 -3.29 -4.28
C VAL A 52 0.13 -3.51 -5.12
N GLY A 53 -0.83 -4.29 -4.62
CA GLY A 53 -2.11 -4.51 -5.31
C GLY A 53 -2.90 -3.22 -5.54
N THR A 54 -2.90 -2.32 -4.55
CA THR A 54 -3.54 -1.00 -4.67
C THR A 54 -2.82 -0.13 -5.70
N ALA A 55 -1.49 -0.12 -5.68
CA ALA A 55 -0.67 0.62 -6.64
C ALA A 55 -0.89 0.14 -8.08
N ILE A 56 -1.00 -1.17 -8.30
CA ILE A 56 -1.31 -1.74 -9.63
C ILE A 56 -2.70 -1.30 -10.09
N LYS A 57 -3.72 -1.38 -9.23
CA LYS A 57 -5.09 -0.92 -9.56
C LYS A 57 -5.11 0.57 -9.93
N VAL A 58 -4.42 1.40 -9.16
CA VAL A 58 -4.31 2.85 -9.45
C VAL A 58 -3.62 3.08 -10.78
N ARG A 59 -2.49 2.42 -11.05
CA ARG A 59 -1.79 2.53 -12.34
C ARG A 59 -2.67 2.08 -13.51
N ARG A 60 -3.44 1.01 -13.33
CA ARG A 60 -4.36 0.52 -14.37
C ARG A 60 -5.47 1.53 -14.64
N LYS A 61 -6.05 2.10 -13.59
CA LYS A 61 -7.10 3.13 -13.71
C LYS A 61 -6.60 4.40 -14.38
N ILE A 62 -5.40 4.88 -14.02
CA ILE A 62 -4.75 6.03 -14.68
C ILE A 62 -4.50 5.73 -16.17
N ARG A 63 -4.06 4.51 -16.52
CA ARG A 63 -3.85 4.12 -17.92
C ARG A 63 -5.16 4.04 -18.70
N GLU A 64 -6.22 3.48 -18.11
CA GLU A 64 -7.56 3.44 -18.70
C GLU A 64 -8.12 4.85 -18.92
N GLU A 65 -7.92 5.77 -17.98
CA GLU A 65 -8.31 7.19 -18.12
C GLU A 65 -7.48 7.92 -19.18
N MET A 66 -6.16 7.67 -19.28
CA MET A 66 -5.31 8.25 -20.35
C MET A 66 -5.59 7.65 -21.73
N ALA A 67 -5.97 6.37 -21.81
CA ALA A 67 -6.34 5.71 -23.06
C ALA A 67 -7.75 6.08 -23.56
N GLY A 68 -8.57 6.69 -22.69
CA GLY A 68 -9.91 7.20 -23.02
C GLY A 68 -9.95 8.67 -23.42
N LEU A 69 -8.81 9.37 -23.44
CA LEU A 69 -8.74 10.74 -23.99
C LEU A 69 -8.76 10.66 -25.52
N PRO A 70 -9.72 11.32 -26.21
CA PRO A 70 -9.61 11.48 -27.66
C PRO A 70 -8.30 12.22 -27.94
N ASN A 71 -7.54 11.71 -28.93
CA ASN A 71 -6.37 12.41 -29.46
C ASN A 71 -6.74 13.89 -29.61
N GLU A 72 -6.05 14.78 -28.91
CA GLU A 72 -6.03 16.19 -29.29
C GLU A 72 -5.71 16.20 -30.78
N GLU A 73 -6.66 16.73 -31.55
CA GLU A 73 -6.55 16.97 -32.98
C GLU A 73 -5.27 17.79 -33.21
N VAL A 74 -4.25 17.13 -33.77
CA VAL A 74 -3.06 17.78 -34.34
C VAL A 74 -3.32 18.06 -35.81
#